data_AF-A0A9X7SJH1-F1
#
_entry.id   AF-A0A9X7SJH1-F1
#
_cell.length_a   1.000
_cell.length_b   1.000
_cell.length_c   1.000
_cell.angle_alpha   90.00
_cell.angle_beta   90.00
_cell.angle_gamma   90.00
#
_symmetry.space_group_name_H-M   'P 1'
#
loop_
_entity.id
_entity.type
_entity.pdbx_description
1 polymer ?
#
loop_
_entity_poly.entity_id
_entity_poly.type
_entity_poly.pdbx_seq_one_letter_code
_entity_poly.pdbx_strand_id
1 'polypeptide(L)'
;MNIILQLQTVLAMSTCGALMGMGFDTYHVFKGKSRLPLWLVFFFDILFWVGSMGAVFWILVKVNDGIIRFPIFFGMIFGAWLYFLLGSKKYILFLHRMIKFCQWLYRTVLQIIDTLVVRPVLFLYRVILMVLTFLYSMLLMILGFLWKVTRFVTAPFARWGQHLGKKMFGKTTGIWTNWKNWFHSKRKRE
;
A
#
# COMPACT_ATOMS: atom_id res chain seq x y z
N MET A 1 -42.30 21.17 47.62
CA MET A 1 -41.54 20.63 46.47
C MET A 1 -41.46 21.70 45.40
N ASN A 2 -40.26 22.03 44.92
CA ASN A 2 -40.06 23.15 44.00
C ASN A 2 -40.30 22.67 42.55
N ILE A 3 -41.30 23.26 41.88
CA ILE A 3 -41.73 22.88 40.51
C ILE A 3 -40.59 23.11 39.51
N ILE A 4 -39.74 24.12 39.77
CA ILE A 4 -38.57 24.46 38.96
C ILE A 4 -37.56 23.30 38.95
N LEU A 5 -37.30 22.69 40.12
CA LEU A 5 -36.40 21.53 40.24
C LEU A 5 -36.95 20.32 39.49
N GLN A 6 -38.26 20.11 39.53
CA GLN A 6 -38.92 19.02 38.82
C GLN A 6 -38.85 19.23 37.29
N LEU A 7 -39.06 20.45 36.81
CA LEU A 7 -38.92 20.80 35.39
C LEU A 7 -37.48 20.63 34.90
N GLN A 8 -36.50 21.12 35.68
CA GLN A 8 -35.08 20.96 35.37
C GLN A 8 -34.66 19.49 35.32
N THR A 9 -35.19 18.65 36.22
CA THR A 9 -34.95 17.20 36.22
C THR A 9 -35.56 16.56 34.97
N VAL A 10 -36.81 16.88 34.62
CA VAL A 10 -37.47 16.30 33.44
C VAL A 10 -36.76 16.71 32.14
N LEU A 11 -36.31 17.97 32.03
CA LEU A 11 -35.52 18.44 30.89
C LEU A 11 -34.16 17.74 30.81
N ALA A 12 -33.43 17.64 31.91
CA ALA A 12 -32.15 16.91 31.95
C ALA A 12 -32.32 15.44 31.55
N MET A 13 -33.38 14.78 32.02
CA MET A 13 -33.67 13.39 31.70
C MET A 13 -34.10 13.20 30.24
N SER A 14 -34.84 14.16 29.68
CA SER A 14 -35.14 14.20 28.25
C SER A 14 -33.88 14.34 27.39
N THR A 15 -32.94 15.22 27.80
CA THR A 15 -31.64 15.32 27.10
C THR A 15 -30.81 14.05 27.20
N CYS A 16 -30.84 13.34 28.34
CA CYS A 16 -30.18 12.04 28.49
C CYS A 16 -30.81 11.00 27.56
N GLY A 17 -32.14 10.94 27.50
CA GLY A 17 -32.86 10.04 26.58
C GLY A 17 -32.52 10.32 25.11
N ALA A 18 -32.43 11.60 24.73
CA ALA A 18 -32.02 11.99 23.38
C ALA A 18 -30.56 11.60 23.09
N LEU A 19 -29.63 11.83 24.01
CA LEU A 19 -28.23 11.41 23.89
C LEU A 19 -28.10 9.89 23.78
N MET A 20 -28.90 9.14 24.54
CA MET A 20 -28.92 7.69 24.49
C MET A 20 -29.46 7.18 23.14
N GLY A 21 -30.52 7.81 22.61
CA GLY A 21 -31.01 7.54 21.25
C GLY A 21 -29.95 7.82 20.17
N MET A 22 -29.17 8.89 20.34
CA MET A 22 -28.09 9.26 19.43
C MET A 22 -26.91 8.27 19.48
N GLY A 23 -26.56 7.80 20.67
CA GLY A 23 -25.57 6.75 20.85
C GLY A 23 -26.03 5.41 20.27
N PHE A 24 -27.32 5.07 20.40
CA PHE A 24 -27.91 3.86 19.82
C PHE A 24 -27.88 3.88 18.28
N ASP A 25 -28.25 5.00 17.65
CA ASP A 25 -28.13 5.17 16.20
C ASP A 25 -26.68 5.08 15.72
N THR A 26 -25.74 5.66 16.48
CA THR A 26 -24.30 5.54 16.19
C THR A 26 -23.89 4.08 16.18
N TYR A 27 -24.20 3.36 17.25
CA TYR A 27 -23.88 1.95 17.40
C TYR A 27 -24.47 1.11 16.26
N HIS A 28 -25.73 1.36 15.87
CA HIS A 28 -26.37 0.67 14.76
C HIS A 28 -25.71 0.96 13.40
N VAL A 29 -25.35 2.22 13.11
CA VAL A 29 -24.67 2.58 11.86
C VAL A 29 -23.27 1.93 11.79
N PHE A 30 -22.55 1.89 12.91
CA PHE A 30 -21.25 1.22 12.99
C PHE A 30 -21.38 -0.31 12.82
N LYS A 31 -22.37 -0.94 13.46
CA LYS A 31 -22.66 -2.38 13.33
C LYS A 31 -23.11 -2.76 11.92
N GLY A 32 -23.87 -1.91 11.23
CA GLY A 32 -24.37 -2.16 9.87
C GLY A 32 -23.30 -2.05 8.78
N LYS A 33 -22.28 -1.20 8.97
CA LYS A 33 -21.19 -1.03 7.99
C LYS A 33 -19.95 -1.86 8.26
N SER A 34 -19.67 -2.13 9.53
CA SER A 34 -18.44 -2.80 9.92
C SER A 34 -18.73 -4.29 10.10
N ARG A 35 -18.05 -5.15 9.34
CA ARG A 35 -18.05 -6.63 9.53
C ARG A 35 -17.30 -6.98 10.82
N LEU A 36 -17.73 -6.42 11.94
CA LEU A 36 -17.10 -6.64 13.24
C LEU A 36 -17.38 -8.07 13.70
N PRO A 37 -16.39 -8.74 14.31
CA PRO A 37 -16.62 -10.02 14.94
C PRO A 37 -17.61 -9.88 16.10
N LEU A 38 -18.47 -10.89 16.31
CA LEU A 38 -19.56 -10.87 17.31
C LEU A 38 -19.09 -10.49 18.72
N TRP A 39 -17.89 -10.92 19.12
CA TRP A 39 -17.31 -10.59 20.43
C TRP A 39 -17.12 -9.10 20.65
N LEU A 40 -16.71 -8.39 19.60
CA LEU A 40 -16.41 -6.97 19.67
C LEU A 40 -17.70 -6.14 19.67
N VAL A 41 -18.73 -6.62 18.96
CA VAL A 41 -20.10 -6.10 19.07
C VAL A 41 -20.61 -6.26 20.51
N PHE A 42 -20.46 -7.44 21.11
CA PHE A 42 -20.88 -7.70 22.49
C PHE A 42 -20.18 -6.80 23.51
N PHE A 43 -18.87 -6.60 23.37
CA PHE A 43 -18.11 -5.69 24.24
C PHE A 43 -18.61 -4.24 24.13
N PHE A 44 -18.83 -3.75 22.91
CA PHE A 44 -19.38 -2.40 22.71
C PHE A 44 -20.83 -2.27 23.20
N ASP A 45 -21.62 -3.33 23.12
CA ASP A 45 -22.98 -3.37 23.66
C ASP A 45 -22.96 -3.16 25.18
N ILE A 46 -22.14 -3.94 25.88
CA ILE A 46 -21.96 -3.82 27.33
C ILE A 46 -21.45 -2.43 27.70
N LEU A 47 -20.43 -1.93 26.99
CA LEU A 47 -19.84 -0.62 27.26
C LEU A 47 -20.86 0.50 27.05
N PHE A 48 -21.70 0.40 26.02
CA PHE A 48 -22.77 1.35 25.75
C PHE A 48 -23.83 1.33 26.83
N TRP A 49 -24.30 0.16 27.26
CA TRP A 49 -25.30 0.02 28.31
C TRP A 49 -24.78 0.52 29.66
N VAL A 50 -23.57 0.12 30.06
CA VAL A 50 -22.93 0.55 31.31
C VAL A 50 -22.66 2.06 31.28
N GLY A 51 -22.13 2.58 30.17
CA GLY A 51 -21.86 4.01 30.00
C GLY A 51 -23.14 4.84 30.02
N SER A 52 -24.21 4.37 29.36
CA SER A 52 -25.50 5.06 29.33
C SER A 52 -26.18 5.05 30.69
N MET A 53 -26.20 3.91 31.38
CA MET A 53 -26.70 3.83 32.76
C MET A 53 -25.90 4.74 33.69
N GLY A 54 -24.57 4.72 33.58
CA GLY A 54 -23.68 5.59 34.37
C GLY A 54 -23.91 7.08 34.11
N ALA A 55 -24.06 7.47 32.85
CA ALA A 55 -24.32 8.86 32.46
C ALA A 55 -25.67 9.36 32.99
N VAL A 56 -26.73 8.56 32.81
CA VAL A 56 -28.07 8.87 33.33
C VAL A 56 -28.04 8.99 34.85
N PHE A 57 -27.38 8.05 35.53
CA PHE A 57 -27.26 8.06 36.99
C PHE A 57 -26.46 9.27 37.48
N TRP A 58 -25.36 9.62 36.82
CA TRP A 58 -24.54 10.77 37.19
C TRP A 58 -25.30 12.09 37.07
N ILE A 59 -26.06 12.25 35.99
CA ILE A 59 -26.91 13.44 35.78
C ILE A 59 -28.06 13.45 36.79
N LEU A 60 -28.62 12.29 37.14
CA LEU A 60 -29.67 12.15 38.15
C LEU A 60 -29.19 12.58 39.53
N VAL A 61 -27.97 12.19 39.92
CA VAL A 61 -27.32 12.62 41.16
C VAL A 61 -27.08 14.12 41.16
N LYS A 62 -26.61 14.69 40.06
CA LYS A 62 -26.34 16.13 39.93
C LYS A 62 -27.59 17.01 40.03
N VAL A 63 -28.74 16.55 39.52
CA VAL A 63 -29.93 17.40 39.35
C VAL A 63 -30.99 17.15 40.43
N ASN A 64 -31.08 15.94 40.98
CA ASN A 64 -32.15 15.55 41.90
C ASN A 64 -31.63 14.71 43.09
N ASP A 65 -30.35 14.86 43.45
CA ASP A 65 -29.68 14.13 44.53
C ASP A 65 -29.81 12.59 44.43
N GLY A 66 -30.05 12.07 43.23
CA GLY A 66 -30.19 10.63 42.98
C GLY A 66 -31.55 10.06 43.36
N ILE A 67 -32.54 10.89 43.69
CA ILE A 67 -33.89 10.43 44.02
C ILE A 67 -34.61 10.00 42.73
N ILE A 68 -34.86 8.70 42.61
CA ILE A 68 -35.58 8.13 41.48
C ILE A 68 -37.07 8.45 41.64
N ARG A 69 -37.66 9.16 40.66
CA ARG A 69 -39.10 9.49 40.63
C ARG A 69 -39.73 9.04 39.33
N PHE A 70 -40.99 8.60 39.36
CA PHE A 70 -41.73 8.17 38.16
C PHE A 70 -41.72 9.14 36.96
N PRO A 71 -41.80 10.49 37.13
CA PRO A 71 -41.76 11.43 36.00
C PRO A 71 -40.45 11.43 35.21
N ILE A 72 -39.37 10.94 35.83
CA ILE A 72 -38.03 10.89 35.23
C ILE A 72 -37.99 9.86 34.11
N PHE A 73 -38.60 8.69 34.33
CA PHE A 73 -38.71 7.65 33.30
C PHE A 73 -39.52 8.14 32.10
N PHE A 74 -40.63 8.86 32.35
CA PHE A 74 -41.42 9.47 31.28
C PHE A 74 -40.62 10.52 30.50
N GLY A 75 -39.89 11.40 31.19
CA GLY A 75 -39.02 12.39 30.55
C GLY A 75 -37.94 11.74 29.67
N MET A 76 -37.35 10.64 30.14
CA MET A 76 -36.32 9.91 29.41
C MET A 76 -36.87 9.19 28.18
N ILE A 77 -37.99 8.48 28.31
CA ILE A 77 -38.68 7.81 27.19
C ILE A 77 -39.13 8.86 26.16
N PHE A 78 -39.71 9.96 26.62
CA PHE A 78 -40.17 11.04 25.75
C PHE A 78 -39.01 11.72 25.01
N GLY A 79 -37.89 12.00 25.69
CA GLY A 79 -36.70 12.56 25.06
C GLY A 79 -36.08 11.64 24.01
N ALA A 80 -36.00 10.33 24.31
CA ALA A 80 -35.55 9.33 23.34
C ALA A 80 -36.50 9.25 22.13
N TRP A 81 -37.81 9.21 22.37
CA TRP A 81 -38.84 9.18 21.32
C TRP A 81 -38.76 10.41 20.40
N LEU A 82 -38.62 11.60 20.99
CA LEU A 82 -38.56 12.87 20.28
C LEU A 82 -37.28 12.95 19.42
N TYR A 83 -36.17 12.40 19.93
CA TYR A 83 -34.95 12.21 19.14
C TYR A 83 -35.18 11.26 17.95
N PHE A 84 -35.82 10.10 18.16
CA PHE A 84 -36.09 9.16 17.06
C PHE A 84 -37.01 9.76 15.99
N LEU A 85 -38.02 10.55 16.38
CA LEU A 85 -38.95 11.19 15.45
C LEU A 85 -38.29 12.30 14.61
N LEU A 86 -37.53 13.20 15.25
CA LEU A 86 -37.03 14.43 14.60
C LEU A 86 -35.56 14.36 14.20
N GLY A 87 -34.74 13.67 14.99
CA GLY A 87 -33.28 13.72 14.94
C GLY A 87 -32.65 12.56 14.18
N SER A 88 -33.21 11.35 14.28
CA SER A 88 -32.59 10.13 13.75
C SER A 88 -32.23 10.24 12.25
N LYS A 89 -33.16 10.70 11.41
CA LYS A 89 -32.90 10.86 9.96
C LYS A 89 -31.76 11.84 9.66
N LYS A 90 -31.72 12.98 10.37
CA LYS A 90 -30.68 14.01 10.17
C LYS A 90 -29.32 13.51 10.68
N TYR A 91 -29.33 12.80 11.80
CA TYR A 91 -28.12 12.26 12.41
C TYR A 91 -27.51 11.14 11.57
N ILE A 92 -28.32 10.20 11.07
CA ILE A 92 -27.84 9.14 10.18
C ILE A 92 -27.25 9.72 8.88
N LEU A 93 -27.86 10.78 8.33
CA LEU A 93 -27.34 11.48 7.16
C LEU A 93 -25.99 12.16 7.47
N PHE A 94 -25.87 12.79 8.64
CA PHE A 94 -24.63 13.39 9.13
C PHE A 94 -23.53 12.33 9.30
N LEU A 95 -23.83 11.20 9.93
CA LEU A 95 -22.89 10.08 10.07
C LEU A 95 -22.43 9.55 8.71
N HIS A 96 -23.35 9.36 7.76
CA HIS A 96 -22.99 8.96 6.40
C HIS A 96 -22.07 9.98 5.72
N ARG A 97 -22.32 11.28 5.92
CA ARG A 97 -21.47 12.35 5.38
C ARG A 97 -20.09 12.36 6.05
N MET A 98 -20.01 12.17 7.37
CA MET A 98 -18.74 12.04 8.09
C MET A 98 -17.94 10.83 7.60
N ILE A 99 -18.58 9.68 7.41
CA ILE A 99 -17.89 8.48 6.91
C ILE A 99 -17.35 8.74 5.49
N LYS A 100 -18.16 9.31 4.60
CA LYS A 100 -17.71 9.68 3.25
C LYS A 100 -16.57 10.69 3.30
N PHE A 101 -16.64 11.68 4.19
CA PHE A 101 -15.59 12.66 4.40
C PHE A 101 -14.29 12.00 4.86
N CYS A 102 -14.36 11.08 5.82
CA CYS A 102 -13.19 10.35 6.31
C CYS A 102 -12.56 9.46 5.23
N GLN A 103 -13.38 8.79 4.40
CA GLN A 103 -12.90 8.02 3.25
C GLN A 103 -12.25 8.92 2.19
N TRP A 104 -12.85 10.07 1.92
CA TRP A 104 -12.27 11.07 1.02
C TRP A 104 -10.94 11.58 1.54
N LEU A 105 -10.84 11.88 2.84
CA LEU A 105 -9.62 12.31 3.51
C LEU A 105 -8.52 11.25 3.39
N TYR A 106 -8.84 9.99 3.70
CA TYR A 106 -7.90 8.87 3.59
C TYR A 106 -7.36 8.71 2.16
N ARG A 107 -8.25 8.74 1.16
CA ARG A 107 -7.85 8.66 -0.26
C ARG A 107 -6.98 9.85 -0.66
N THR A 108 -7.33 11.05 -0.20
CA THR A 108 -6.57 12.27 -0.47
C THR A 108 -5.17 12.18 0.13
N VAL A 109 -5.04 11.72 1.37
CA VAL A 109 -3.74 11.51 2.02
C VAL A 109 -2.90 10.50 1.26
N LEU A 110 -3.47 9.36 0.86
CA LEU A 110 -2.76 8.37 0.06
C LEU A 110 -2.32 8.93 -1.30
N GLN A 111 -3.17 9.71 -1.97
CA GLN A 111 -2.81 10.35 -3.24
C GLN A 111 -1.70 11.39 -3.08
N ILE A 112 -1.70 12.13 -1.97
CA ILE A 112 -0.62 13.05 -1.63
C ILE A 112 0.67 12.27 -1.43
N ILE A 113 0.67 11.21 -0.62
CA ILE A 113 1.87 10.38 -0.40
C ILE A 113 2.38 9.78 -1.71
N ASP A 114 1.49 9.23 -2.54
CA ASP A 114 1.86 8.65 -3.83
C ASP A 114 2.50 9.70 -4.76
N THR A 115 1.90 10.89 -4.84
CA THR A 115 2.39 11.96 -5.71
C THR A 115 3.69 12.58 -5.20
N LEU A 116 3.82 12.74 -3.88
CA LEU A 116 4.89 13.50 -3.25
C LEU A 116 6.09 12.62 -2.88
N VAL A 117 5.90 11.32 -2.70
CA VAL A 117 6.98 10.38 -2.33
C VAL A 117 7.20 9.32 -3.41
N VAL A 118 6.16 8.59 -3.82
CA VAL A 118 6.32 7.42 -4.71
C VAL A 118 6.79 7.84 -6.10
N ARG A 119 6.14 8.84 -6.71
CA ARG A 119 6.52 9.36 -8.03
C ARG A 119 7.95 9.92 -8.11
N PRO A 120 8.41 10.80 -7.19
CA PRO A 120 9.78 11.31 -7.27
C PRO A 120 10.83 10.24 -7.00
N VAL A 121 10.56 9.27 -6.11
CA VAL A 121 11.48 8.14 -5.89
C VAL A 121 11.61 7.27 -7.15
N LEU A 122 10.49 6.97 -7.82
CA LEU A 122 10.53 6.25 -9.10
C LEU A 122 11.26 7.03 -10.20
N PHE A 123 11.08 8.36 -10.24
CA PHE A 123 11.81 9.21 -11.17
C PHE A 123 13.32 9.18 -10.91
N LEU A 124 13.74 9.32 -9.65
CA LEU A 124 15.15 9.20 -9.25
C LEU A 124 15.74 7.84 -9.63
N TYR A 125 15.00 6.76 -9.38
CA TYR A 125 15.43 5.41 -9.79
C TYR A 125 15.62 5.29 -11.31
N ARG A 126 14.70 5.85 -12.11
CA ARG A 126 14.84 5.89 -13.58
C ARG A 126 16.06 6.70 -14.02
N VAL A 127 16.30 7.86 -13.41
CA VAL A 127 17.48 8.68 -13.71
C VAL A 127 18.76 7.93 -13.39
N ILE A 128 18.85 7.28 -12.23
CA ILE A 128 20.01 6.47 -11.84
C ILE A 128 20.26 5.35 -12.85
N LEU A 129 19.23 4.61 -13.26
CA LEU A 129 19.36 3.58 -14.29
C LEU A 129 19.82 4.14 -15.64
N MET A 130 19.29 5.29 -16.06
CA MET A 130 19.75 5.97 -17.28
C MET A 130 21.24 6.34 -17.21
N VAL A 131 21.70 6.85 -16.07
CA VAL A 131 23.13 7.17 -15.88
C VAL A 131 23.96 5.89 -15.92
N LEU A 132 23.52 4.82 -15.26
CA LEU A 132 24.24 3.55 -15.23
C LEU A 132 24.37 2.93 -16.62
N THR A 133 23.28 2.91 -17.41
CA THR A 133 23.30 2.37 -18.77
C THR A 133 24.13 3.24 -19.72
N PHE A 134 24.12 4.56 -19.52
CA PHE A 134 24.99 5.49 -20.24
C PHE A 134 26.47 5.26 -19.93
N LEU A 135 26.83 5.08 -18.66
CA LEU A 135 28.21 4.75 -18.28
C LEU A 135 28.64 3.41 -18.86
N TYR A 136 27.78 2.39 -18.80
CA TYR A 136 28.07 1.08 -19.38
C TYR A 136 28.26 1.15 -20.90
N SER A 137 27.41 1.90 -21.62
CA SER A 137 27.54 2.05 -23.06
C SER A 137 28.82 2.80 -23.46
N MET A 138 29.21 3.83 -22.70
CA MET A 138 30.49 4.51 -22.84
C MET A 138 31.67 3.55 -22.64
N LEU A 139 31.60 2.69 -21.62
CA LEU A 139 32.64 1.71 -21.30
C LEU A 139 32.81 0.69 -22.44
N LEU A 140 31.70 0.17 -22.97
CA LEU A 140 31.71 -0.72 -24.14
C LEU A 140 32.21 -0.02 -25.40
N MET A 141 31.90 1.26 -25.60
CA MET A 141 32.38 2.04 -26.73
C MET A 141 33.91 2.17 -26.70
N ILE A 142 34.49 2.45 -25.52
CA ILE A 142 35.95 2.52 -25.32
C ILE A 142 36.59 1.14 -25.56
N LEU A 143 36.02 0.08 -24.99
CA LEU A 143 36.47 -1.30 -25.19
C LEU A 143 36.42 -1.72 -26.67
N GLY A 144 35.33 -1.39 -27.37
CA GLY A 144 35.18 -1.65 -28.80
C GLY A 144 36.15 -0.84 -29.65
N PHE A 145 36.44 0.41 -29.26
CA PHE A 145 37.46 1.23 -29.89
C PHE A 145 38.86 0.63 -29.71
N LEU A 146 39.21 0.23 -28.48
CA LEU A 146 40.47 -0.47 -28.17
C LEU A 146 40.60 -1.77 -28.98
N TRP A 147 39.53 -2.58 -29.06
CA TRP A 147 39.51 -3.80 -29.85
C TRP A 147 39.71 -3.52 -31.35
N LYS A 148 39.12 -2.44 -31.86
CA LYS A 148 39.30 -2.01 -33.24
C LYS A 148 40.74 -1.58 -33.50
N VAL A 149 41.37 -0.87 -32.56
CA VAL A 149 42.78 -0.45 -32.64
C VAL A 149 43.72 -1.66 -32.56
N THR A 150 43.55 -2.57 -31.61
CA THR A 150 44.39 -3.77 -31.50
C THR A 150 44.26 -4.66 -32.74
N ARG A 151 43.05 -4.82 -33.28
CA ARG A 151 42.84 -5.53 -34.54
C ARG A 151 43.50 -4.81 -35.72
N PHE A 152 43.45 -3.48 -35.77
CA PHE A 152 44.08 -2.70 -36.83
C PHE A 152 45.61 -2.83 -36.80
N VAL A 153 46.22 -2.85 -35.61
CA VAL A 153 47.68 -3.02 -35.43
C VAL A 153 48.14 -4.45 -35.70
N THR A 154 47.36 -5.45 -35.30
CA THR A 154 47.69 -6.87 -35.54
C THR A 154 47.34 -7.35 -36.95
N ALA A 155 46.43 -6.69 -37.66
CA ALA A 155 46.05 -7.02 -39.04
C ALA A 155 47.22 -7.02 -40.06
N PRO A 156 48.12 -6.03 -40.12
CA PRO A 156 49.28 -6.07 -41.02
C PRO A 156 50.24 -7.22 -40.65
N PHE A 157 50.44 -7.49 -39.35
CA PHE A 157 51.29 -8.58 -38.87
C PHE A 157 50.72 -9.97 -39.20
N ALA A 158 49.42 -10.17 -39.03
CA ALA A 158 48.75 -11.43 -39.36
C ALA A 158 48.80 -11.74 -40.87
N ARG A 159 48.65 -10.72 -41.73
CA ARG A 159 48.80 -10.85 -43.19
C ARG A 159 50.24 -11.20 -43.60
N TRP A 160 51.24 -10.65 -42.92
CA TRP A 160 52.65 -10.94 -43.16
C TRP A 160 53.02 -12.38 -42.77
N GLY A 161 52.51 -12.87 -41.62
CA GLY A 161 52.68 -14.26 -41.18
C GLY A 161 52.08 -15.30 -42.14
N GLN A 162 50.92 -15.03 -42.73
CA GLN A 162 50.29 -15.94 -43.72
C GLN A 162 51.10 -16.04 -45.03
N HIS A 163 51.74 -14.95 -45.46
CA HIS A 163 52.60 -14.95 -46.65
C HIS A 163 53.89 -15.77 -46.45
N LEU A 164 54.48 -15.70 -45.25
CA LEU A 164 55.65 -16.52 -44.89
C LEU A 164 55.30 -18.01 -44.75
N GLY A 165 54.16 -18.32 -44.11
CA GLY A 165 53.69 -19.70 -43.93
C GLY A 165 53.41 -20.44 -45.25
N LYS A 166 52.80 -19.78 -46.24
CA LYS A 166 52.55 -20.38 -47.57
C LYS A 166 53.85 -20.69 -48.34
N LYS A 167 54.90 -19.89 -48.15
CA LYS A 167 56.21 -20.11 -48.83
C LYS A 167 56.98 -21.31 -48.24
N MET A 168 56.80 -21.59 -46.95
CA MET A 168 57.46 -22.70 -46.25
C MET A 168 56.73 -24.04 -46.48
N PHE A 169 55.40 -24.08 -46.36
CA PHE A 169 54.64 -25.34 -46.45
C PHE A 169 54.44 -25.88 -47.87
N GLY A 170 54.57 -25.04 -48.90
CA GLY A 170 54.45 -25.46 -50.30
C GLY A 170 55.61 -26.36 -50.80
N LYS A 171 56.79 -26.30 -50.15
CA LYS A 171 57.95 -27.15 -50.50
C LYS A 171 57.92 -28.52 -49.82
N THR A 172 57.30 -28.63 -48.65
CA THR A 172 57.23 -29.87 -47.85
C THR A 172 56.26 -30.91 -48.41
N THR A 173 55.18 -30.50 -49.08
CA THR A 173 54.22 -31.44 -49.69
C THR A 173 54.81 -32.21 -50.88
N GLY A 174 55.69 -31.59 -51.67
CA GLY A 174 56.38 -32.26 -52.79
C GLY A 174 57.43 -33.31 -52.35
N ILE A 175 58.04 -33.12 -51.19
CA ILE A 175 59.01 -34.08 -50.62
C ILE A 175 58.26 -35.32 -50.09
N TRP A 176 57.09 -35.11 -49.48
CA TRP A 176 56.29 -36.18 -48.89
C TRP A 176 55.67 -37.11 -49.94
N THR A 177 55.23 -36.57 -51.09
CA THR A 177 54.71 -37.37 -52.22
C THR A 177 55.78 -38.22 -52.90
N ASN A 178 57.00 -37.69 -53.08
CA ASN A 178 58.11 -38.47 -53.64
C ASN A 178 58.56 -39.61 -52.72
N TRP A 179 58.57 -39.40 -51.40
CA TRP A 179 58.97 -40.42 -50.43
C TRP A 179 57.96 -41.58 -50.37
N LYS A 180 56.66 -41.29 -50.48
CA LYS A 180 55.59 -42.29 -50.50
C LYS A 180 55.64 -43.18 -51.76
N ASN A 181 55.97 -42.60 -52.92
CA ASN A 181 56.11 -43.34 -54.17
C ASN A 181 57.33 -44.28 -54.16
N TRP A 182 58.42 -43.88 -53.51
CA TRP A 182 59.62 -44.73 -53.34
C TRP A 182 59.35 -45.97 -52.48
N PHE A 183 58.57 -45.83 -51.40
CA PHE A 183 58.19 -46.97 -50.55
C PHE A 183 57.27 -47.98 -51.26
N HIS A 184 56.36 -47.51 -52.10
CA HIS A 184 55.45 -48.40 -52.84
C HIS A 184 56.15 -49.22 -53.93
N SER A 185 57.27 -48.76 -54.49
CA SER A 185 57.98 -49.52 -55.54
C SER A 185 58.79 -50.69 -54.99
N LYS A 186 59.16 -50.69 -53.70
CA LYS A 186 59.91 -51.80 -53.08
C LYS A 186 59.04 -53.00 -52.69
N ARG A 187 57.75 -52.81 -52.45
CA ARG A 187 56.85 -53.87 -51.93
C ARG A 187 56.30 -54.84 -52.99
N LYS A 188 56.72 -54.70 -54.26
CA LYS A 188 56.25 -55.53 -55.41
C LYS A 188 57.28 -56.57 -55.89
N ARG A 189 58.39 -56.75 -55.17
CA ARG A 189 59.52 -57.64 -55.55
C ARG A 189 59.83 -58.73 -54.51
N GLU A 190 58.83 -59.14 -53.74
CA GLU A 190 58.85 -60.36 -52.92
C GLU A 190 57.69 -61.26 -53.31
#